data_AF-A0A1H3P6J5-F1
#
_entry.id   AF-A0A1H3P6J5-F1
#
_cell.length_a   1.000
_cell.length_b   1.000
_cell.length_c   1.000
_cell.angle_alpha   90.00
_cell.angle_beta   90.00
_cell.angle_gamma   90.00
#
_symmetry.space_group_name_H-M   'P 1'
#
loop_
_entity.id
_entity.type
_entity.pdbx_description
1 polymer ?
#
loop_
_entity_poly.entity_id
_entity_poly.type
_entity_poly.pdbx_seq_one_letter_code
_entity_poly.pdbx_strand_id
1 'polypeptide(L)'
;MTEPETPAPADGNAEAARYRVRAREAEQQRDVLAARVERLQRSVIESKAGRLAHPADLFDVGGHSVADFLDANGEVGDDRLTDAVTALITARPRLSRWQQEAEAMAPGAPSGGSRSSSAPSWSDVVRGAT
;
A
#
# COMPACT_ATOMS: atom_id res chain seq x y z
N MET A 1 -66.57 -1.49 -36.88
CA MET A 1 -66.23 -0.84 -35.61
C MET A 1 -64.90 -1.43 -35.20
N THR A 2 -63.82 -0.78 -35.60
CA THR A 2 -62.45 -1.28 -35.42
C THR A 2 -61.88 -0.58 -34.21
N GLU A 3 -61.66 -1.31 -33.12
CA GLU A 3 -60.95 -0.80 -31.94
C GLU A 3 -59.47 -0.54 -32.29
N PRO A 4 -58.88 0.57 -31.82
CA PRO A 4 -57.45 0.81 -32.00
C PRO A 4 -56.66 -0.04 -30.99
N GLU A 5 -55.75 -0.90 -31.50
CA GLU A 5 -54.71 -1.52 -30.69
C GLU A 5 -53.85 -0.44 -30.02
N THR A 6 -53.78 -0.48 -28.69
CA THR A 6 -52.86 0.35 -27.91
C THR A 6 -51.45 -0.24 -28.01
N PRO A 7 -50.42 0.51 -28.47
CA PRO A 7 -49.07 -0.04 -28.56
C PRO A 7 -48.50 -0.29 -27.16
N ALA A 8 -47.95 -1.49 -26.94
CA ALA A 8 -47.40 -1.93 -25.67
C ALA A 8 -46.11 -1.14 -25.27
N PRO A 9 -45.87 -0.89 -23.97
CA PRO A 9 -44.71 -0.11 -23.51
C PRO A 9 -43.45 -0.99 -23.45
N ALA A 10 -42.61 -0.95 -24.50
CA ALA A 10 -41.45 -1.84 -24.61
C ALA A 10 -40.11 -1.27 -24.07
N ASP A 11 -40.00 0.03 -23.78
CA ASP A 11 -38.67 0.66 -23.64
C ASP A 11 -38.14 0.84 -22.20
N GLY A 12 -39.01 1.02 -21.20
CA GLY A 12 -38.56 1.37 -19.83
C GLY A 12 -37.77 0.27 -19.09
N ASN A 13 -38.09 -1.00 -19.33
CA ASN A 13 -37.39 -2.11 -18.67
C ASN A 13 -35.98 -2.34 -19.25
N ALA A 14 -35.81 -2.11 -20.56
CA ALA A 14 -34.51 -2.21 -21.23
C ALA A 14 -33.57 -1.08 -20.77
N GLU A 15 -34.08 0.14 -20.61
CA GLU A 15 -33.32 1.26 -20.04
C GLU A 15 -32.93 1.00 -18.59
N ALA A 16 -33.88 0.55 -17.76
CA ALA A 16 -33.59 0.19 -16.37
C ALA A 16 -32.51 -0.90 -16.24
N ALA A 17 -32.54 -1.91 -17.11
CA ALA A 17 -31.50 -2.94 -17.15
C ALA A 17 -30.12 -2.35 -17.51
N ARG A 18 -30.05 -1.47 -18.51
CA ARG A 18 -28.80 -0.77 -18.90
C ARG A 18 -28.25 0.07 -17.75
N TYR A 19 -29.10 0.80 -17.03
CA TYR A 19 -28.66 1.61 -15.89
C TYR A 19 -28.13 0.75 -14.74
N ARG A 20 -28.74 -0.41 -14.45
CA ARG A 20 -28.22 -1.33 -13.42
C ARG A 20 -26.84 -1.89 -13.78
N VAL A 21 -26.62 -2.21 -15.05
CA VAL A 21 -25.30 -2.67 -15.52
C VAL A 21 -24.27 -1.57 -15.34
N ARG A 22 -24.56 -0.36 -15.83
CA ARG A 22 -23.67 0.80 -15.68
C ARG A 22 -23.35 1.13 -14.22
N ALA A 23 -24.35 1.03 -13.32
CA ALA A 23 -24.15 1.26 -11.89
C ALA A 23 -23.17 0.25 -11.29
N ARG A 24 -23.34 -1.04 -11.59
CA ARG A 24 -22.43 -2.10 -11.12
C ARG A 24 -21.03 -1.93 -11.67
N GLU A 25 -20.89 -1.59 -12.95
CA GLU A 25 -19.60 -1.30 -13.57
C GLU A 25 -18.90 -0.13 -12.88
N ALA A 26 -19.64 0.94 -12.57
CA ALA A 26 -19.10 2.10 -11.86
C ALA A 26 -18.69 1.77 -10.41
N GLU A 27 -19.51 1.01 -9.68
CA GLU A 27 -19.17 0.52 -8.32
C GLU A 27 -17.89 -0.32 -8.35
N GLN A 28 -17.78 -1.22 -9.32
CA GLN A 28 -16.62 -2.09 -9.45
C GLN A 28 -15.34 -1.31 -9.80
N GLN A 29 -15.44 -0.30 -10.67
CA GLN A 29 -14.34 0.61 -10.96
C GLN A 29 -13.92 1.44 -9.74
N ARG A 30 -14.90 1.95 -8.97
CA ARG A 30 -14.65 2.67 -7.73
C ARG A 30 -13.89 1.80 -6.74
N ASP A 31 -14.31 0.55 -6.55
CA ASP A 31 -13.68 -0.35 -5.59
C ASP A 31 -12.24 -0.70 -6.00
N VAL A 32 -11.98 -0.90 -7.30
CA VAL A 32 -10.62 -1.09 -7.84
C VAL A 32 -9.75 0.14 -7.59
N LEU A 33 -10.28 1.34 -7.82
CA LEU A 33 -9.57 2.59 -7.57
C LEU A 33 -9.29 2.78 -6.07
N ALA A 34 -10.26 2.52 -5.21
CA ALA A 34 -10.10 2.59 -3.76
C ALA A 34 -8.97 1.68 -3.27
N ALA A 35 -8.95 0.42 -3.71
CA ALA A 35 -7.88 -0.51 -3.38
C ALA A 35 -6.49 -0.08 -3.92
N ARG A 36 -6.45 0.64 -5.05
CA ARG A 36 -5.19 1.20 -5.57
C ARG A 36 -4.73 2.40 -4.74
N VAL A 37 -5.63 3.29 -4.38
CA VAL A 37 -5.34 4.46 -3.54
C VAL A 37 -4.85 4.02 -2.17
N GLU A 38 -5.50 3.05 -1.54
CA GLU A 38 -5.07 2.52 -0.24
C GLU A 38 -3.64 1.98 -0.27
N ARG A 39 -3.27 1.24 -1.32
CA ARG A 39 -1.89 0.75 -1.50
C ARG A 39 -0.88 1.89 -1.67
N LEU A 40 -1.25 2.96 -2.37
CA LEU A 40 -0.39 4.15 -2.54
C LEU A 40 -0.25 4.90 -1.22
N GLN A 41 -1.34 5.12 -0.49
CA GLN A 41 -1.33 5.74 0.84
C GLN A 41 -0.46 4.94 1.80
N ARG A 42 -0.59 3.60 1.80
CA ARG A 42 0.28 2.72 2.60
C ARG A 42 1.76 2.94 2.25
N SER A 43 2.11 2.95 0.97
CA SER A 43 3.48 3.21 0.52
C SER A 43 3.99 4.59 0.95
N VAL A 44 3.14 5.62 0.93
CA VAL A 44 3.48 6.97 1.43
C VAL A 44 3.72 6.95 2.93
N ILE A 45 2.86 6.29 3.70
CA ILE A 45 3.03 6.13 5.16
C ILE A 45 4.36 5.43 5.47
N GLU A 46 4.64 4.31 4.81
CA GLU A 46 5.89 3.56 4.98
C GLU A 46 7.12 4.40 4.62
N SER A 47 7.05 5.19 3.54
CA SER A 47 8.11 6.12 3.15
C SER A 47 8.38 7.19 4.22
N LYS A 48 7.30 7.75 4.81
CA LYS A 48 7.40 8.76 5.87
C LYS A 48 7.83 8.19 7.23
N ALA A 49 7.58 6.91 7.50
CA ALA A 49 7.95 6.22 8.73
C ALA A 49 9.45 5.82 8.82
N GLY A 50 10.35 6.57 8.17
CA GLY A 50 11.77 6.23 8.01
C GLY A 50 12.59 6.12 9.31
N ARG A 51 12.04 6.57 10.46
CA ARG A 51 12.67 6.38 11.79
C ARG A 51 12.64 4.94 12.26
N LEU A 52 11.69 4.13 11.75
CA LEU A 52 11.68 2.69 11.95
C LEU A 52 12.72 2.03 11.03
N ALA A 53 13.33 0.95 11.52
CA ALA A 53 14.18 0.11 10.69
C ALA A 53 13.38 -0.56 9.58
N HIS A 54 12.20 -1.06 9.92
CA HIS A 54 11.21 -1.60 8.99
C HIS A 54 9.91 -0.80 9.11
N PRO A 55 9.58 0.08 8.15
CA PRO A 55 8.35 0.87 8.20
C PRO A 55 7.06 0.06 8.31
N ALA A 56 7.07 -1.18 7.79
CA ALA A 56 5.95 -2.11 7.89
C ALA A 56 5.59 -2.48 9.34
N ASP A 57 6.54 -2.36 10.29
CA ASP A 57 6.31 -2.63 11.71
C ASP A 57 5.21 -1.73 12.30
N LEU A 58 4.94 -0.57 11.70
CA LEU A 58 3.83 0.28 12.09
C LEU A 58 2.48 -0.45 12.02
N PHE A 59 2.33 -1.35 11.04
CA PHE A 59 1.14 -2.16 10.84
C PHE A 59 1.26 -3.52 11.55
N ASP A 60 2.37 -4.23 11.31
CA ASP A 60 2.53 -5.62 11.77
C ASP A 60 2.71 -5.73 13.28
N VAL A 61 3.37 -4.73 13.89
CA VAL A 61 3.66 -4.69 15.33
C VAL A 61 2.83 -3.61 16.04
N GLY A 62 2.70 -2.45 15.42
CA GLY A 62 1.90 -1.34 15.94
C GLY A 62 0.39 -1.57 15.85
N GLY A 63 -0.05 -2.49 14.97
CA GLY A 63 -1.47 -2.83 14.81
C GLY A 63 -2.30 -1.71 14.15
N HIS A 64 -1.65 -0.72 13.56
CA HIS A 64 -2.34 0.38 12.90
C HIS A 64 -2.92 -0.02 11.54
N SER A 65 -3.92 0.73 11.11
CA SER A 65 -4.47 0.68 9.75
C SER A 65 -4.08 1.93 8.95
N VAL A 66 -4.24 1.90 7.61
CA VAL A 66 -4.03 3.10 6.78
C VAL A 66 -4.95 4.24 7.22
N ALA A 67 -6.21 3.92 7.54
CA ALA A 67 -7.23 4.89 7.91
C ALA A 67 -6.87 5.70 9.17
N ASP A 68 -6.10 5.12 10.09
CA ASP A 68 -5.66 5.79 11.33
C ASP A 68 -4.82 7.04 11.04
N PHE A 69 -4.18 7.08 9.87
CA PHE A 69 -3.27 8.15 9.45
C PHE A 69 -3.89 9.10 8.42
N LEU A 70 -5.13 8.88 7.98
CA LEU A 70 -5.78 9.74 6.99
C LEU A 70 -6.53 10.90 7.65
N ASP A 71 -6.44 12.09 7.06
CA ASP A 71 -7.24 13.25 7.41
C ASP A 71 -8.64 13.23 6.77
N ALA A 72 -9.42 14.29 6.97
CA ALA A 72 -10.77 14.39 6.42
C ALA A 72 -10.80 14.44 4.88
N ASN A 73 -9.67 14.76 4.24
CA ASN A 73 -9.52 14.78 2.78
C ASN A 73 -9.00 13.44 2.24
N GLY A 74 -8.67 12.47 3.12
CA GLY A 74 -8.05 11.21 2.74
C GLY A 74 -6.54 11.31 2.50
N GLU A 75 -5.90 12.39 2.95
CA GLU A 75 -4.46 12.59 2.86
C GLU A 75 -3.75 12.11 4.12
N VAL A 76 -2.49 11.70 3.99
CA VAL A 76 -1.70 11.21 5.14
C VAL A 76 -1.33 12.38 6.05
N GLY A 77 -1.82 12.36 7.29
CA GLY A 77 -1.56 13.36 8.33
C GLY A 77 -0.22 13.12 9.04
N ASP A 78 0.69 14.09 8.92
CA ASP A 78 2.07 13.94 9.38
C ASP A 78 2.23 13.87 10.89
N ASP A 79 1.39 14.60 11.64
CA ASP A 79 1.45 14.63 13.11
C ASP A 79 1.07 13.26 13.71
N ARG A 80 -0.06 12.70 13.29
CA ARG A 80 -0.53 11.38 13.75
C ARG A 80 0.47 10.27 13.46
N LEU A 81 1.07 10.30 12.26
CA LEU A 81 2.10 9.34 11.89
C LEU A 81 3.35 9.51 12.77
N THR A 82 3.80 10.73 12.99
CA THR A 82 4.98 11.03 13.82
C THR A 82 4.78 10.58 15.26
N ASP A 83 3.59 10.81 15.81
CA ASP A 83 3.22 10.38 17.17
C ASP A 83 3.20 8.86 17.30
N ALA A 84 2.57 8.16 16.35
CA ALA A 84 2.52 6.70 16.34
C ALA A 84 3.92 6.07 16.24
N VAL A 85 4.76 6.57 15.34
CA VAL A 85 6.15 6.12 15.20
C VAL A 85 6.94 6.38 16.49
N THR A 86 6.76 7.54 17.11
CA THR A 86 7.42 7.88 18.37
C THR A 86 6.96 6.97 19.51
N ALA A 87 5.66 6.72 19.62
CA ALA A 87 5.10 5.82 20.62
C ALA A 87 5.62 4.39 20.44
N LEU A 88 5.65 3.89 19.21
CA LEU A 88 6.13 2.55 18.90
C LEU A 88 7.62 2.39 19.22
N ILE A 89 8.46 3.35 18.85
CA ILE A 89 9.89 3.35 19.19
C ILE A 89 10.07 3.45 20.72
N THR A 90 9.28 4.25 21.41
CA THR A 90 9.36 4.38 22.87
C THR A 90 9.04 3.06 23.56
N ALA A 91 7.98 2.37 23.12
CA ALA A 91 7.58 1.09 23.66
C ALA A 91 8.56 -0.04 23.27
N ARG A 92 9.16 0.05 22.07
CA ARG A 92 10.07 -0.96 21.51
C ARG A 92 11.29 -0.29 20.87
N PRO A 93 12.29 0.10 21.67
CA PRO A 93 13.41 0.89 21.19
C PRO A 93 14.14 0.26 19.99
N ARG A 94 14.30 -1.07 20.01
CA ARG A 94 15.00 -1.84 18.96
C ARG A 94 14.35 -1.83 17.58
N LEU A 95 13.13 -1.32 17.45
CA LEU A 95 12.51 -1.09 16.14
C LEU A 95 13.01 0.19 15.47
N SER A 96 13.71 1.06 16.20
CA SER A 96 14.31 2.26 15.61
C SER A 96 15.50 1.90 14.72
N ARG A 97 15.56 2.55 13.55
CA ARG A 97 16.69 2.44 12.63
C ARG A 97 18.00 2.83 13.30
N TRP A 98 17.98 3.94 14.02
CA TRP A 98 19.18 4.47 14.68
C TRP A 98 19.78 3.50 15.71
N GLN A 99 18.97 2.81 16.50
CA GLN A 99 19.52 1.84 17.46
C GLN A 99 20.12 0.62 16.76
N GLN A 100 19.51 0.13 15.68
CA GLN A 100 20.10 -1.00 14.94
C GLN A 100 21.42 -0.61 14.27
N GLU A 101 21.50 0.60 13.71
CA GLU A 101 22.75 1.15 13.16
C GLU A 101 23.82 1.30 14.26
N ALA A 102 23.45 1.82 15.43
CA ALA A 102 24.35 1.95 16.56
C ALA A 102 24.86 0.58 17.07
N GLU A 103 23.98 -0.42 17.15
CA GLU A 103 24.36 -1.80 17.51
C GLU A 103 25.28 -2.43 16.46
N ALA A 104 25.07 -2.15 15.16
CA ALA A 104 25.92 -2.63 14.08
C ALA A 104 27.33 -1.98 14.09
N MET A 105 27.43 -0.75 14.58
CA MET A 105 28.70 -0.01 14.74
C MET A 105 29.38 -0.26 16.09
N ALA A 106 28.76 -1.04 16.99
CA ALA A 106 29.34 -1.32 18.30
C ALA A 106 30.63 -2.17 18.18
N PRO A 107 31.64 -1.93 19.04
CA PRO A 107 32.87 -2.71 19.03
C PRO A 107 32.58 -4.18 19.31
N GLY A 108 33.06 -5.07 18.43
CA GLY A 108 32.80 -6.51 18.48
C GLY A 108 31.52 -6.97 17.80
N ALA A 109 30.74 -6.06 17.19
CA ALA A 109 29.67 -6.43 16.29
C ALA A 109 30.22 -7.28 15.13
N PRO A 110 29.50 -8.33 14.68
CA PRO A 110 29.92 -9.07 13.50
C PRO A 110 30.01 -8.06 12.35
N SER A 111 31.22 -7.87 11.83
CA SER A 111 31.43 -7.13 10.59
C SER A 111 30.54 -7.80 9.54
N GLY A 112 29.40 -7.17 9.27
CA GLY A 112 28.51 -7.54 8.20
C GLY A 112 29.26 -7.27 6.93
N GLY A 113 30.13 -8.21 6.54
CA GLY A 113 30.79 -8.22 5.26
C GLY A 113 29.67 -8.16 4.25
N SER A 114 29.47 -6.97 3.68
CA SER A 114 28.71 -6.78 2.47
C SER A 114 29.38 -7.68 1.46
N ARG A 115 28.90 -8.92 1.37
CA ARG A 115 29.08 -9.71 0.17
C ARG A 115 28.29 -8.90 -0.83
N SER A 116 28.95 -8.02 -1.56
CA SER A 116 28.50 -7.63 -2.87
C SER A 116 28.26 -8.94 -3.58
N SER A 117 27.00 -9.38 -3.61
CA SER A 117 26.56 -10.39 -4.54
C SER A 117 26.68 -9.71 -5.89
N SER A 118 27.89 -9.70 -6.44
CA SER A 118 28.09 -9.51 -7.85
C SER A 118 27.27 -10.62 -8.48
N ALA A 119 26.06 -10.27 -8.93
CA ALA A 119 25.26 -11.14 -9.74
C ALA A 119 26.17 -11.62 -10.89
N PRO A 120 26.12 -12.90 -11.27
CA PRO A 120 26.95 -13.43 -12.34
C PRO A 120 26.82 -12.51 -13.55
N SER A 121 27.95 -12.00 -14.01
CA SER A 121 27.97 -11.08 -15.14
C SER A 121 27.83 -11.89 -16.42
N TRP A 122 27.33 -11.25 -17.48
CA TRP A 122 27.35 -11.84 -18.82
C TRP A 122 28.76 -12.30 -19.25
N SER A 123 29.80 -11.67 -18.70
CA SER A 123 31.20 -12.03 -18.91
C SER A 123 31.60 -13.36 -18.27
N ASP A 124 30.88 -13.82 -17.25
CA ASP A 124 31.11 -15.11 -16.59
C ASP A 124 30.45 -16.25 -17.37
N VAL A 125 29.30 -15.97 -17.99
CA VAL A 125 28.60 -16.90 -18.89
C VAL A 125 29.43 -17.18 -20.16
N VAL A 126 30.04 -16.14 -20.73
CA VAL A 126 30.86 -16.29 -21.96
C VAL A 126 32.21 -16.95 -21.66
N ARG A 127 32.76 -16.81 -20.45
CA ARG A 127 34.03 -17.42 -20.05
C ARG A 127 33.91 -18.85 -19.52
N GLY A 128 32.71 -19.30 -19.16
CA GLY A 128 32.45 -20.66 -18.66
C GLY A 128 32.14 -21.71 -19.73
N ALA A 129 32.10 -21.33 -21.01
CA ALA A 129 31.89 -22.25 -22.13
C ALA A 129 33.23 -22.67 -22.75
N THR A 130 33.94 -23.58 -22.09
CA THR A 130 35.06 -24.35 -22.68
C THR A 130 34.96 -25.79 -22.24
#